data_AF-A0A1G6Q4H2-F1
#
_entry.id   AF-A0A1G6Q4H2-F1
#
_cell.length_a   1.000
_cell.length_b   1.000
_cell.length_c   1.000
_cell.angle_alpha   90.00
_cell.angle_beta   90.00
_cell.angle_gamma   90.00
#
_symmetry.space_group_name_H-M   'P 1'
#
loop_
_entity.id
_entity.type
_entity.pdbx_description
1 polymer ?
#
loop_
_entity_poly.entity_id
_entity_poly.type
_entity_poly.pdbx_seq_one_letter_code
_entity_poly.pdbx_strand_id
1 'polypeptide(L)'
;MQSSNFEQRLKAASDALFGKFCAGLAKIDPTTAAVCATALCSATYIAGFGMEIAHQTQILGEAGKEALKAYQALTPDTTLRYLGQALSGDLPSTGQNLQGAAAWMFMTVPAATAALAKLAKGFGQMRAQAPEDITPRLRGATRVEQLQSTLSTLNSSLDKPIAMQEPTTSKKFRGMS
;
A
#
# COMPACT_ATOMS: atom_id res chain seq x y z
N MET A 1 -25.53 15.17 -19.91
CA MET A 1 -25.50 13.84 -19.23
C MET A 1 -24.21 13.03 -19.49
N GLN A 2 -23.09 13.63 -19.90
CA GLN A 2 -21.82 12.91 -20.14
C GLN A 2 -20.80 12.97 -18.98
N SER A 3 -20.97 13.87 -18.01
CA SER A 3 -20.05 14.05 -16.87
C SER A 3 -19.99 12.83 -15.94
N SER A 4 -21.12 12.16 -15.72
CA SER A 4 -21.21 11.03 -14.79
C SER A 4 -20.40 9.81 -15.20
N ASN A 5 -20.25 9.56 -16.51
CA ASN A 5 -19.51 8.40 -17.03
C ASN A 5 -17.99 8.62 -16.93
N PHE A 6 -17.52 9.85 -17.21
CA PHE A 6 -16.11 10.20 -17.03
C PHE A 6 -15.70 10.14 -15.56
N GLU A 7 -16.50 10.71 -14.65
CA GLU A 7 -16.26 10.64 -13.20
C GLU A 7 -16.22 9.20 -12.67
N GLN A 8 -17.12 8.33 -13.14
CA GLN A 8 -17.11 6.92 -12.76
C GLN A 8 -15.86 6.19 -13.26
N ARG A 9 -15.41 6.47 -14.48
CA ARG A 9 -14.17 5.90 -15.01
C ARG A 9 -12.93 6.40 -14.28
N LEU A 10 -12.91 7.69 -13.92
CA LEU A 10 -11.81 8.29 -13.16
C LEU A 10 -11.72 7.71 -11.76
N LYS A 11 -12.88 7.55 -11.11
CA LYS A 11 -13.00 6.90 -9.80
C LYS A 11 -12.53 5.44 -9.86
N ALA A 12 -12.99 4.66 -10.83
CA ALA A 12 -12.57 3.28 -11.01
C ALA A 12 -11.06 3.14 -11.29
N ALA A 13 -10.49 4.04 -12.09
CA ALA A 13 -9.05 4.07 -12.36
C ALA A 13 -8.22 4.45 -11.11
N SER A 14 -8.70 5.44 -10.36
CA SER A 14 -8.10 5.85 -9.08
C SER A 14 -8.15 4.72 -8.05
N ASP A 15 -9.30 4.07 -7.88
CA ASP A 15 -9.48 2.95 -6.95
C ASP A 15 -8.61 1.75 -7.35
N ALA A 16 -8.40 1.52 -8.65
CA ALA A 16 -7.50 0.48 -9.14
C ALA A 16 -6.02 0.80 -8.88
N LEU A 17 -5.59 2.05 -9.10
CA LEU A 17 -4.23 2.51 -8.81
C LEU A 17 -3.95 2.49 -7.31
N PHE A 18 -4.86 3.05 -6.52
CA PHE A 18 -4.79 3.04 -5.07
C PHE A 18 -4.82 1.60 -4.54
N GLY A 19 -5.65 0.74 -5.15
CA GLY A 19 -5.72 -0.67 -4.80
C GLY A 19 -4.40 -1.43 -5.07
N LYS A 20 -3.72 -1.14 -6.18
CA LYS A 20 -2.39 -1.70 -6.48
C LYS A 20 -1.32 -1.13 -5.55
N PHE A 21 -1.39 0.16 -5.24
CA PHE A 21 -0.50 0.83 -4.30
C PHE A 21 -0.63 0.24 -2.88
N CYS A 22 -1.84 0.12 -2.35
CA CYS A 22 -2.08 -0.53 -1.05
C CYS A 22 -1.65 -2.00 -1.04
N ALA A 23 -1.89 -2.75 -2.12
CA ALA A 23 -1.43 -4.14 -2.23
C ALA A 23 0.11 -4.26 -2.32
N GLY A 24 0.78 -3.26 -2.91
CA GLY A 24 2.23 -3.14 -2.92
C GLY A 24 2.78 -2.82 -1.53
N LEU A 25 2.20 -1.82 -0.86
CA LEU A 25 2.63 -1.40 0.47
C LEU A 25 2.35 -2.44 1.57
N ALA A 26 1.25 -3.18 1.50
CA ALA A 26 0.91 -4.20 2.49
C ALA A 26 1.90 -5.38 2.52
N LYS A 27 2.68 -5.56 1.44
CA LYS A 27 3.74 -6.58 1.35
C LYS A 27 5.06 -6.13 1.98
N ILE A 28 5.21 -4.84 2.26
CA ILE A 28 6.45 -4.30 2.79
C ILE A 28 6.49 -4.56 4.29
N ASP A 29 7.52 -5.28 4.73
CA ASP A 29 7.81 -5.40 6.16
C ASP A 29 8.29 -4.04 6.71
N PRO A 30 7.67 -3.50 7.77
CA PRO A 30 8.06 -2.21 8.34
C PRO A 30 9.53 -2.17 8.79
N THR A 31 10.08 -3.30 9.22
CA THR A 31 11.48 -3.40 9.64
C THR A 31 12.39 -3.29 8.42
N THR A 32 12.12 -4.03 7.34
CA THR A 32 12.86 -3.92 6.09
C THR A 32 12.80 -2.49 5.52
N ALA A 33 11.63 -1.86 5.54
CA ALA A 33 11.47 -0.49 5.05
C ALA A 33 12.32 0.51 5.85
N ALA A 34 12.32 0.40 7.18
CA ALA A 34 13.15 1.21 8.05
C ALA A 34 14.65 0.98 7.79
N VAL A 35 15.07 -0.28 7.63
CA VAL A 35 16.48 -0.63 7.34
C VAL A 35 16.92 -0.05 6.01
N CYS A 36 16.11 -0.16 4.95
CA CYS A 36 16.42 0.44 3.65
C CYS A 36 16.51 1.97 3.75
N ALA A 37 15.59 2.61 4.47
CA ALA A 37 15.62 4.04 4.71
C ALA A 37 16.89 4.48 5.45
N THR A 38 17.27 3.76 6.52
CA THR A 38 18.51 3.98 7.26
C THR A 38 19.73 3.85 6.35
N ALA A 39 19.80 2.80 5.54
CA ALA A 39 20.91 2.57 4.62
C ALA A 39 21.08 3.71 3.60
N LEU A 40 19.97 4.20 3.03
CA LEU A 40 19.98 5.35 2.13
C LEU A 40 20.46 6.62 2.84
N CYS A 41 19.95 6.91 4.03
CA CYS A 41 20.37 8.07 4.80
C CYS A 41 21.87 8.02 5.15
N SER A 42 22.39 6.85 5.54
CA SER A 42 23.82 6.64 5.78
C SER A 42 24.67 6.88 4.53
N ALA A 43 24.23 6.39 3.37
CA ALA A 43 24.93 6.60 2.11
C ALA A 43 25.00 8.10 1.76
N THR A 44 23.89 8.83 1.94
CA THR A 44 23.84 10.28 1.71
C THR A 44 24.76 11.04 2.68
N TYR A 45 24.80 10.63 3.95
CA TYR A 45 25.72 11.22 4.94
C TYR A 45 27.18 11.03 4.55
N ILE A 46 27.57 9.81 4.15
CA ILE A 46 28.94 9.49 3.71
C ILE A 46 29.31 10.27 2.45
N ALA A 47 28.39 10.41 1.49
CA ALA A 47 28.62 11.22 0.30
C ALA A 47 28.87 12.70 0.66
N GLY A 48 28.08 13.27 1.57
CA GLY A 48 28.28 14.63 2.11
C GLY A 48 29.67 14.80 2.72
N PHE A 49 30.09 13.84 3.55
CA PHE A 49 31.42 13.84 4.16
C PHE A 49 32.55 13.76 3.12
N GLY A 50 32.41 12.92 2.10
CA GLY A 50 33.39 12.82 1.02
C GLY A 50 33.52 14.12 0.22
N MET A 51 32.41 14.79 -0.06
CA MET A 51 32.42 16.12 -0.71
C MET A 51 33.08 17.18 0.16
N GLU A 52 32.86 17.15 1.47
CA GLU A 52 33.50 18.08 2.39
C GLU A 52 35.02 17.89 2.47
N ILE A 53 35.49 16.64 2.50
CA ILE A 53 36.94 16.36 2.44
C ILE A 53 37.54 16.90 1.13
N ALA A 54 36.89 16.65 -0.01
CA ALA A 54 37.36 17.14 -1.30
C ALA A 54 37.43 18.68 -1.31
N HIS A 55 36.40 19.35 -0.77
CA HIS A 55 36.34 20.80 -0.67
C HIS A 55 37.43 21.39 0.23
N GLN A 56 37.64 20.81 1.42
CA GLN A 56 38.71 21.26 2.32
C GLN A 56 40.10 21.01 1.75
N THR A 57 40.28 19.90 1.02
CA THR A 57 41.53 19.60 0.31
C THR A 57 41.80 20.64 -0.78
N GLN A 58 40.75 21.06 -1.50
CA GLN A 58 40.86 22.11 -2.50
C GLN A 58 41.23 23.47 -1.87
N ILE A 59 40.55 23.89 -0.80
CA ILE A 59 40.91 25.13 -0.07
C ILE A 59 42.36 25.09 0.40
N LEU A 60 42.79 23.97 0.97
CA LEU A 60 44.15 23.81 1.45
C LEU A 60 45.18 23.89 0.32
N GLY A 61 44.88 23.32 -0.85
CA GLY A 61 45.75 23.32 -2.01
C GLY A 61 45.85 24.67 -2.72
N GLU A 62 44.74 25.41 -2.81
CA GLU A 62 44.66 26.68 -3.56
C GLU A 62 44.95 27.91 -2.70
N ALA A 63 44.42 27.95 -1.48
CA ALA A 63 44.44 29.14 -0.61
C ALA A 63 45.28 28.94 0.67
N GLY A 64 45.73 27.72 0.95
CA GLY A 64 46.63 27.40 2.05
C GLY A 64 45.93 27.25 3.41
N LYS A 65 46.75 27.10 4.46
CA LYS A 65 46.31 26.72 5.81
C LYS A 65 45.46 27.79 6.52
N GLU A 66 45.78 29.07 6.32
CA GLU A 66 45.03 30.17 6.95
C GLU A 66 43.61 30.27 6.39
N ALA A 67 43.44 30.06 5.09
CA ALA A 67 42.12 30.02 4.45
C ALA A 67 41.28 28.84 4.96
N LEU A 68 41.88 27.66 5.12
CA LEU A 68 41.19 26.50 5.70
C LEU A 68 40.74 26.79 7.14
N LYS A 69 41.59 27.45 7.95
CA LYS A 69 41.25 27.80 9.34
C LYS A 69 40.12 28.83 9.39
N ALA A 70 40.14 29.83 8.51
CA ALA A 70 39.06 30.81 8.40
C ALA A 70 37.73 30.14 7.99
N TYR A 71 37.78 29.20 7.03
CA TYR A 71 36.62 28.41 6.63
C TYR A 71 36.07 27.57 7.79
N GLN A 72 36.94 26.90 8.56
CA GLN A 72 36.52 26.13 9.74
C GLN A 72 35.86 27.01 10.81
N ALA A 73 36.32 28.25 10.96
CA ALA A 73 35.72 29.22 11.89
C ALA A 73 34.31 29.69 11.48
N LEU A 74 33.91 29.52 10.21
CA LEU A 74 32.54 29.79 9.75
C LEU A 74 31.58 28.64 10.09
N THR A 75 32.11 27.47 10.46
CA THR A 75 31.27 26.31 10.78
C THR A 75 30.59 26.51 12.14
N PRO A 76 29.30 26.19 12.28
CA PRO A 76 28.60 26.35 13.55
C PRO A 76 29.21 25.59 14.73
N ASP A 77 29.32 26.27 15.88
CA ASP A 77 29.94 25.71 17.09
C ASP A 77 29.04 24.71 17.83
N THR A 78 27.75 24.64 17.47
CA THR A 78 26.78 23.74 18.10
C THR A 78 26.12 22.85 17.07
N THR A 79 25.89 21.59 17.46
CA THR A 79 25.22 20.60 16.61
C THR A 79 23.83 21.05 16.18
N LEU A 80 23.08 21.72 17.06
CA LEU A 80 21.74 22.18 16.73
C LEU A 80 21.76 23.32 15.71
N ARG A 81 22.69 24.28 15.85
CA ARG A 81 22.86 25.37 14.85
C ARG A 81 23.35 24.81 13.52
N TYR A 82 24.28 23.85 13.55
CA TYR A 82 24.75 23.14 12.36
C TYR A 82 23.59 22.46 11.63
N LEU A 83 22.82 21.64 12.33
CA LEU A 83 21.69 20.90 11.76
C LEU A 83 20.58 21.83 11.24
N GLY A 84 20.29 22.93 11.96
CA GLY A 84 19.34 23.94 11.53
C GLY A 84 19.78 24.64 10.24
N GLN A 85 21.02 25.10 10.18
CA GLN A 85 21.57 25.75 8.99
C GLN A 85 21.71 24.78 7.81
N ALA A 86 22.05 23.51 8.07
CA ALA A 86 22.13 22.49 7.02
C ALA A 86 20.78 22.23 6.34
N LEU A 87 19.69 22.20 7.13
CA LEU A 87 18.32 22.08 6.60
C LEU A 87 17.92 23.28 5.77
N SER A 88 18.36 24.48 6.17
CA SER A 88 18.11 25.73 5.45
C SER A 88 18.99 25.90 4.21
N GLY A 89 20.07 25.12 4.08
CA GLY A 89 21.04 25.28 3.00
C GLY A 89 22.07 26.40 3.26
N ASP A 90 22.16 26.89 4.49
CA ASP A 90 22.95 28.07 4.87
C ASP A 90 24.38 27.73 5.32
N LEU A 91 24.81 26.47 5.24
CA LEU A 91 26.19 26.12 5.57
C LEU A 91 27.17 26.51 4.45
N PRO A 92 28.44 26.79 4.80
CA PRO A 92 29.48 27.22 3.87
C PRO A 92 29.71 26.33 2.65
N SER A 93 29.44 25.02 2.75
CA SER A 93 29.61 24.09 1.64
C SER A 93 28.39 23.20 1.41
N THR A 94 28.23 22.77 0.16
CA THR A 94 27.24 21.76 -0.24
C THR A 94 27.44 20.44 0.50
N GLY A 95 28.69 20.06 0.81
CA GLY A 95 29.02 18.86 1.57
C GLY A 95 28.45 18.92 3.00
N GLN A 96 28.64 20.04 3.69
CA GLN A 96 28.10 20.26 5.02
C GLN A 96 26.57 20.33 5.03
N ASN A 97 25.96 21.02 4.05
CA ASN A 97 24.51 21.05 3.90
C ASN A 97 23.93 19.64 3.71
N LEU A 98 24.53 18.83 2.83
CA LEU A 98 24.07 17.46 2.60
C LEU A 98 24.27 16.58 3.82
N GLN A 99 25.40 16.70 4.51
CA GLN A 99 25.72 15.92 5.71
C GLN A 99 24.72 16.23 6.85
N GLY A 100 24.46 17.51 7.12
CA GLY A 100 23.51 17.90 8.16
C GLY A 100 22.06 17.56 7.82
N ALA A 101 21.65 17.69 6.55
CA ALA A 101 20.34 17.23 6.09
C ALA A 101 20.21 15.70 6.23
N ALA A 102 21.23 14.94 5.84
CA ALA A 102 21.25 13.48 5.97
C ALA A 102 21.20 13.05 7.44
N ALA A 103 21.88 13.75 8.35
CA ALA A 103 21.79 13.49 9.79
C ALA A 103 20.37 13.72 10.34
N TRP A 104 19.68 14.77 9.87
CA TRP A 104 18.27 15.00 10.20
C TRP A 104 17.36 13.90 9.65
N MET A 105 17.57 13.50 8.40
CA MET A 105 16.82 12.42 7.77
C MET A 105 17.04 11.09 8.49
N PHE A 106 18.26 10.80 8.92
CA PHE A 106 18.60 9.58 9.66
C PHE A 106 17.78 9.45 10.96
N MET A 107 17.51 10.57 11.64
CA MET A 107 16.71 10.58 12.88
C MET A 107 15.21 10.42 12.64
N THR A 108 14.69 10.83 11.49
CA THR A 108 13.24 10.98 11.27
C THR A 108 12.68 10.00 10.25
N VAL A 109 13.40 9.75 9.16
CA VAL A 109 12.93 8.97 8.01
C VAL A 109 12.70 7.50 8.35
N PRO A 110 13.55 6.79 9.12
CA PRO A 110 13.29 5.38 9.44
C PRO A 110 12.00 5.19 10.25
N ALA A 111 11.76 6.04 11.24
CA ALA A 111 10.55 6.00 12.06
C ALA A 111 9.29 6.35 11.23
N ALA A 112 9.37 7.41 10.41
CA ALA A 112 8.29 7.79 9.51
C ALA A 112 7.97 6.67 8.50
N THR A 113 9.01 6.05 7.93
CA THR A 113 8.88 4.95 6.97
C THR A 113 8.24 3.73 7.62
N ALA A 114 8.66 3.36 8.84
CA ALA A 114 8.06 2.26 9.59
C ALA A 114 6.58 2.53 9.93
N ALA A 115 6.25 3.77 10.35
CA ALA A 115 4.88 4.17 10.64
C ALA A 115 3.99 4.11 9.39
N LEU A 116 4.49 4.61 8.26
CA LEU A 116 3.80 4.55 6.97
C LEU A 116 3.58 3.11 6.49
N ALA A 117 4.59 2.25 6.64
CA ALA A 117 4.47 0.82 6.30
C ALA A 117 3.42 0.12 7.19
N LYS A 118 3.40 0.40 8.50
CA LYS A 118 2.38 -0.14 9.42
C LYS A 118 0.98 0.35 9.06
N LEU A 119 0.82 1.64 8.80
CA LEU A 119 -0.45 2.23 8.40
C LEU A 119 -0.97 1.64 7.09
N ALA A 120 -0.09 1.44 6.11
CA ALA A 120 -0.46 0.81 4.85
C ALA A 120 -0.86 -0.66 5.01
N LYS A 121 -0.18 -1.41 5.90
CA LYS A 121 -0.58 -2.78 6.25
C LYS A 121 -1.94 -2.81 6.95
N GLY A 122 -2.23 -1.85 7.82
CA GLY A 122 -3.54 -1.68 8.46
C GLY A 122 -4.66 -1.46 7.44
N PHE A 123 -4.45 -0.58 6.45
CA PHE A 123 -5.40 -0.41 5.35
C PHE A 123 -5.59 -1.68 4.51
N GLY A 124 -4.51 -2.43 4.27
CA GLY A 124 -4.58 -3.74 3.61
C GLY A 124 -5.46 -4.74 4.37
N GLN A 125 -5.32 -4.79 5.69
CA GLN A 125 -6.14 -5.65 6.56
C GLN A 125 -7.61 -5.22 6.60
N MET A 126 -7.89 -3.92 6.72
CA MET A 126 -9.27 -3.40 6.66
C MET A 126 -9.94 -3.70 5.32
N ARG A 127 -9.19 -3.62 4.22
CA ARG A 127 -9.70 -4.02 2.90
C ARG A 127 -9.96 -5.52 2.80
N ALA A 128 -9.11 -6.35 3.41
CA ALA A 128 -9.30 -7.80 3.44
C ALA A 128 -10.45 -8.25 4.35
N GLN A 129 -10.77 -7.44 5.37
CA GLN A 129 -11.91 -7.66 6.28
C GLN A 129 -13.20 -6.99 5.82
N ALA A 130 -13.13 -6.10 4.82
CA ALA A 130 -14.31 -5.55 4.19
C ALA A 130 -15.10 -6.72 3.58
N PRO A 131 -16.38 -6.91 3.92
CA PRO A 131 -17.17 -8.00 3.37
C PRO A 131 -17.14 -7.90 1.85
N GLU A 132 -16.97 -9.05 1.20
CA GLU A 132 -16.93 -9.25 -0.25
C GLU A 132 -18.30 -9.00 -0.90
N ASP A 133 -19.00 -7.94 -0.50
CA ASP A 133 -20.40 -7.66 -0.85
C ASP A 133 -20.58 -6.21 -1.36
N ILE A 134 -19.55 -5.70 -2.03
CA ILE A 134 -19.68 -4.54 -2.95
C ILE A 134 -19.21 -4.93 -4.36
N THR A 135 -19.39 -6.19 -4.75
CA THR A 135 -19.90 -6.40 -6.10
C THR A 135 -21.38 -6.10 -6.01
N PRO A 136 -21.96 -5.20 -6.81
CA PRO A 136 -23.40 -5.27 -7.04
C PRO A 136 -23.62 -6.66 -7.64
N ARG A 137 -23.96 -7.65 -6.80
CA ARG A 137 -24.62 -8.86 -7.27
C ARG A 137 -25.81 -8.32 -8.02
N LEU A 138 -25.70 -8.30 -9.35
CA LEU A 138 -26.82 -8.02 -10.24
C LEU A 138 -27.94 -8.91 -9.72
N ARG A 139 -28.96 -8.31 -9.10
CA ARG A 139 -30.13 -9.01 -8.51
C ARG A 139 -30.83 -9.95 -9.51
N GLY A 140 -30.38 -9.98 -10.78
CA GLY A 140 -30.79 -10.94 -11.80
C GLY A 140 -30.05 -12.27 -11.80
N ALA A 141 -28.80 -12.39 -11.34
CA ALA A 141 -28.03 -13.64 -11.45
C ALA A 141 -28.63 -14.78 -10.60
N THR A 142 -28.99 -14.47 -9.35
CA THR A 142 -29.70 -15.43 -8.47
C THR A 142 -31.11 -15.76 -8.96
N ARG A 143 -31.78 -14.85 -9.67
CA ARG A 143 -33.09 -15.15 -10.28
C ARG A 143 -32.95 -16.08 -11.47
N VAL A 144 -31.91 -15.93 -12.29
CA VAL A 144 -31.67 -16.79 -13.46
C VAL A 144 -31.25 -18.19 -13.03
N GLU A 145 -30.40 -18.33 -12.02
CA GLU A 145 -30.05 -19.65 -11.46
C GLU A 145 -31.26 -20.33 -10.78
N GLN A 146 -32.05 -19.58 -10.01
CA GLN A 146 -33.28 -20.13 -9.44
C GLN A 146 -34.28 -20.55 -10.52
N LEU A 147 -34.45 -19.76 -11.59
CA LEU A 147 -35.31 -20.10 -12.73
C LEU A 147 -34.79 -21.31 -13.51
N GLN A 148 -33.48 -21.44 -13.70
CA GLN A 148 -32.89 -22.62 -14.35
C GLN A 148 -33.07 -23.88 -13.50
N SER A 149 -32.92 -23.78 -12.16
CA SER A 149 -33.15 -24.92 -11.27
C SER A 149 -34.62 -25.35 -11.18
N THR A 150 -35.55 -24.40 -11.28
CA THR A 150 -36.98 -24.73 -11.34
C THR A 150 -37.36 -25.33 -12.70
N LEU A 151 -36.79 -24.83 -13.80
CA LEU A 151 -37.00 -25.39 -15.13
C LEU A 151 -36.46 -26.82 -15.27
N SER A 152 -35.28 -27.13 -14.72
CA SER A 152 -34.75 -28.50 -14.74
C SER A 152 -35.58 -29.48 -13.90
N THR A 153 -36.13 -28.99 -12.79
CA THR A 153 -37.03 -29.78 -11.92
C THR A 153 -38.38 -30.04 -12.60
N LEU A 154 -38.92 -29.06 -13.32
CA LEU A 154 -40.14 -29.23 -14.11
C LEU A 154 -39.92 -30.19 -15.29
N ASN A 155 -38.80 -30.07 -15.99
CA ASN A 155 -38.47 -30.94 -17.12
C ASN A 155 -38.33 -32.40 -16.68
N SER A 156 -37.65 -32.65 -15.55
CA SER A 156 -37.55 -34.02 -14.98
C SER A 156 -38.87 -34.56 -14.40
N SER A 157 -39.85 -33.70 -14.17
CA SER A 157 -41.21 -34.09 -13.74
C SER A 157 -42.11 -34.47 -14.92
N LEU A 158 -41.85 -33.93 -16.12
CA LEU A 158 -42.56 -34.31 -17.36
C LEU A 158 -42.09 -35.66 -17.94
N ASP A 159 -40.85 -36.06 -17.68
CA ASP A 159 -40.31 -37.36 -18.12
C ASP A 159 -40.74 -38.54 -17.24
N LYS A 160 -41.51 -38.31 -16.17
CA LYS A 160 -42.10 -39.42 -15.40
C LYS A 160 -43.34 -39.93 -16.12
N PRO A 161 -43.35 -41.18 -16.63
CA PRO A 161 -44.55 -41.77 -17.17
C PRO A 161 -45.62 -41.81 -16.08
N ILE A 162 -46.82 -41.31 -16.39
CA ILE A 162 -48.00 -41.42 -15.56
C ILE A 162 -48.25 -42.91 -15.37
N ALA A 163 -47.79 -43.47 -14.25
CA ALA A 163 -48.21 -44.79 -13.82
C ALA A 163 -49.71 -44.70 -13.58
N MET A 164 -50.50 -45.23 -14.52
CA MET A 164 -51.93 -45.45 -14.36
C MET A 164 -52.12 -46.21 -13.04
N GLN A 165 -52.71 -45.55 -12.05
CA GLN A 165 -53.23 -46.21 -10.86
C GLN A 165 -54.36 -47.15 -11.32
N GLU A 166 -54.06 -48.44 -11.41
CA GLU A 166 -55.10 -49.47 -11.52
C GLU A 166 -55.97 -49.44 -10.25
N PRO A 167 -57.31 -49.43 -10.39
CA PRO A 167 -58.22 -49.52 -9.26
C PRO A 167 -58.22 -50.96 -8.73
N THR A 168 -57.58 -51.18 -7.58
CA THR A 168 -57.63 -52.47 -6.89
C THR A 168 -58.95 -52.63 -6.14
N THR A 169 -59.94 -53.21 -6.82
CA THR A 169 -61.05 -53.91 -6.18
C THR A 169 -60.59 -55.26 -5.65
N SER A 170 -60.62 -55.52 -4.33
CA SER A 170 -60.93 -56.86 -3.82
C SER A 170 -61.25 -56.89 -2.32
N LYS A 171 -62.55 -57.10 -2.07
CA LYS A 171 -63.23 -57.77 -0.94
C LYS A 171 -62.37 -58.29 0.22
N LYS A 172 -62.59 -57.72 1.41
CA LYS A 172 -62.54 -58.46 2.69
C LYS A 172 -63.97 -58.78 3.13
N PHE A 173 -64.46 -59.97 2.78
CA PHE A 173 -65.66 -60.55 3.38
C PHE A 173 -65.23 -61.28 4.66
N ARG A 174 -65.76 -60.84 5.80
CA ARG A 174 -65.47 -61.35 7.15
C ARG A 174 -66.78 -61.94 7.68
N GLY A 175 -66.97 -63.25 7.62
CA GLY A 175 -67.88 -64.00 8.51
C GLY A 175 -67.04 -64.54 9.68
N MET A 176 -67.41 -64.56 10.97
CA MET A 176 -68.71 -64.80 11.65
C MET A 176 -69.40 -66.04 11.06
N SER A 177 -69.55 -67.18 11.73
CA SER A 177 -69.43 -67.55 13.15
C SER A 177 -68.93 -69.00 13.26
#